data_AF-A0A7X2PKP7-F1
#
_entry.id   AF-A0A7X2PKP7-F1
#
_cell.length_a   1.000
_cell.length_b   1.000
_cell.length_c   1.000
_cell.angle_alpha   90.00
_cell.angle_beta   90.00
_cell.angle_gamma   90.00
#
_symmetry.space_group_name_H-M   'P 1'
#
loop_
_entity.id
_entity.type
_entity.pdbx_description
1 polymer ?
#
loop_
_entity_poly.entity_id
_entity_poly.type
_entity_poly.pdbx_seq_one_letter_code
_entity_poly.pdbx_strand_id
1 'polypeptide(L)'
;SNDTAGGWTLAGQANFILDNLLAAKKSVPMIVVMPFGHAVPFGSARELQAKNTPLFEQYLLEETIPFVESKYRVAPGSRNRAIAGLSMGGGQSLAIGLGHLDLFSAIGIFSSAHGPDFETRYAQVLGDAKGTNGKLKTFWIGCGKQDTVFERSKKLSETLSAHQIRHTFRATEGAHTYTVWRQYLGEFAPLLFQ
;
A
#
# COMPACT_ATOMS: atom_id res chain seq x y z
N SER A 1 -10.15 -13.90 12.22
CA SER A 1 -9.25 -13.09 11.39
C SER A 1 -8.48 -12.14 12.31
N ASN A 2 -7.18 -11.91 12.07
CA ASN A 2 -6.40 -10.87 12.75
C ASN A 2 -6.51 -9.52 12.02
N ASP A 3 -7.61 -9.31 11.31
CA ASP A 3 -7.83 -8.15 10.47
C ASP A 3 -8.47 -7.07 11.36
N THR A 4 -7.61 -6.29 12.00
CA THR A 4 -7.96 -5.22 12.94
C THR A 4 -6.96 -4.09 12.77
N ALA A 5 -7.24 -2.90 13.31
CA ALA A 5 -6.28 -1.80 13.36
C ALA A 5 -4.93 -2.20 14.00
N GLY A 6 -4.94 -3.17 14.92
CA GLY A 6 -3.74 -3.68 15.60
C GLY A 6 -2.92 -4.71 14.81
N GLY A 7 -3.37 -5.18 13.65
CA GLY A 7 -2.74 -6.30 12.93
C GLY A 7 -1.26 -6.08 12.61
N TRP A 8 -0.92 -4.88 12.13
CA TRP A 8 0.46 -4.48 11.84
C TRP A 8 1.36 -4.40 13.07
N THR A 9 0.82 -4.07 14.25
CA THR A 9 1.62 -4.02 15.49
C THR A 9 1.74 -5.42 16.09
N LEU A 10 0.63 -6.13 16.26
CA LEU A 10 0.59 -7.42 16.94
C LEU A 10 1.23 -8.54 16.12
N ALA A 11 0.78 -8.71 14.87
CA ALA A 11 1.28 -9.76 13.99
C ALA A 11 2.38 -9.23 13.05
N GLY A 12 2.31 -7.96 12.64
CA GLY A 12 3.30 -7.34 11.76
C GLY A 12 4.56 -6.84 12.48
N GLN A 13 4.55 -6.71 13.82
CA GLN A 13 5.70 -6.20 14.59
C GLN A 13 6.25 -4.88 14.02
N ALA A 14 5.38 -4.05 13.42
CA ALA A 14 5.77 -2.86 12.66
C ALA A 14 6.56 -1.86 13.52
N ASN A 15 6.15 -1.68 14.77
CA ASN A 15 6.85 -0.82 15.73
C ASN A 15 8.31 -1.25 15.90
N PHE A 16 8.60 -2.54 16.13
CA PHE A 16 9.97 -3.02 16.30
C PHE A 16 10.77 -2.92 15.00
N ILE A 17 10.16 -3.20 13.85
CA ILE A 17 10.83 -3.09 12.55
C ILE A 17 11.26 -1.63 12.32
N LEU A 18 10.35 -0.68 12.54
CA LEU A 18 10.60 0.73 12.30
C LEU A 18 11.55 1.34 13.34
N ASP A 19 11.45 0.95 14.61
CA ASP A 19 12.40 1.36 15.65
C ASP A 19 13.82 0.90 15.31
N ASN A 20 13.98 -0.35 14.86
CA ASN A 20 15.28 -0.89 14.45
C ASN A 20 15.83 -0.19 13.20
N LEU A 21 15.00 0.09 12.20
CA LEU A 21 15.41 0.82 11.01
C LEU A 21 15.82 2.26 11.34
N LEU A 22 15.08 2.92 12.22
CA LEU A 22 15.37 4.27 12.69
C LEU A 22 16.69 4.30 13.47
N ALA A 23 16.88 3.38 14.43
CA ALA A 23 18.11 3.27 15.21
C ALA A 23 19.33 2.98 14.31
N ALA A 24 19.15 2.17 13.26
CA ALA A 24 20.17 1.88 12.26
C ALA A 24 20.37 3.00 11.22
N LYS A 25 19.64 4.12 11.32
CA LYS A 25 19.64 5.24 10.37
C LYS A 25 19.32 4.83 8.92
N LYS A 26 18.48 3.80 8.76
CA LYS A 26 18.04 3.27 7.46
C LYS A 26 16.70 3.85 7.01
N SER A 27 15.92 4.44 7.91
CA SER A 27 14.68 5.16 7.60
C SER A 27 14.68 6.52 8.27
N VAL A 28 13.98 7.47 7.67
CA VAL A 28 13.69 8.75 8.33
C VAL A 28 12.71 8.54 9.49
N PRO A 29 12.70 9.41 10.52
CA PRO A 29 11.61 9.44 11.49
C PRO A 29 10.27 9.70 10.78
N MET A 30 9.25 8.90 11.06
CA MET A 30 7.93 9.03 10.43
C MET A 30 6.81 8.64 11.38
N ILE A 31 5.61 9.18 11.12
CA ILE A 31 4.38 8.76 11.78
C ILE A 31 3.74 7.66 10.94
N VAL A 32 3.37 6.54 11.57
CA VAL A 32 2.68 5.42 10.91
C VAL A 32 1.27 5.30 11.48
N VAL A 33 0.28 5.40 10.59
CA VAL A 33 -1.14 5.35 10.93
C VAL A 33 -1.72 4.03 10.40
N MET A 34 -2.37 3.26 11.27
CA MET A 34 -2.89 1.93 10.96
C MET A 34 -4.40 1.88 11.24
N PRO A 35 -5.24 2.49 10.38
CA PRO A 35 -6.69 2.47 10.56
C PRO A 35 -7.28 1.07 10.31
N PHE A 36 -8.51 0.86 10.76
CA PHE A 36 -9.26 -0.37 10.47
C PHE A 36 -9.78 -0.36 9.03
N GLY A 37 -9.36 -1.33 8.20
CA GLY A 37 -9.60 -1.36 6.75
C GLY A 37 -10.97 -1.87 6.30
N HIS A 38 -11.89 -2.17 7.22
CA HIS A 38 -13.24 -2.64 6.89
C HIS A 38 -14.27 -1.56 7.21
N ALA A 39 -14.84 -0.99 6.15
CA ALA A 39 -15.96 -0.07 6.20
C ALA A 39 -17.33 -0.78 6.01
N VAL A 40 -17.31 -2.11 5.80
CA VAL A 40 -18.50 -2.96 5.76
C VAL A 40 -18.32 -4.20 6.64
N PRO A 41 -19.41 -4.84 7.10
CA PRO A 41 -19.31 -6.02 7.96
C PRO A 41 -18.63 -7.22 7.30
N PHE A 42 -17.82 -7.96 8.07
CA PHE A 42 -17.23 -9.21 7.61
C PHE A 42 -18.28 -10.22 7.17
N GLY A 43 -18.00 -10.93 6.07
CA GLY A 43 -18.88 -11.97 5.54
C GLY A 43 -20.14 -11.44 4.84
N SER A 44 -20.23 -10.12 4.61
CA SER A 44 -21.33 -9.57 3.83
C SER A 44 -21.34 -10.11 2.39
N ALA A 45 -22.50 -10.03 1.73
CA ALA A 45 -22.65 -10.38 0.32
C ALA A 45 -21.65 -9.63 -0.58
N ARG A 46 -21.36 -10.21 -1.75
CA ARG A 46 -20.34 -9.71 -2.69
C ARG A 46 -20.59 -8.26 -3.10
N GLU A 47 -21.86 -7.90 -3.31
CA GLU A 47 -22.28 -6.55 -3.71
C GLU A 47 -21.96 -5.53 -2.61
N LEU A 48 -22.09 -5.92 -1.34
CA LEU A 48 -21.73 -5.05 -0.22
C LEU A 48 -20.21 -5.00 -0.02
N GLN A 49 -19.52 -6.14 -0.18
CA GLN A 49 -18.05 -6.18 -0.12
C GLN A 49 -17.38 -5.31 -1.19
N ALA A 50 -17.99 -5.20 -2.37
CA ALA A 50 -17.50 -4.30 -3.42
C ALA A 50 -17.50 -2.82 -3.00
N LYS A 51 -18.32 -2.43 -2.00
CA LYS A 51 -18.35 -1.08 -1.44
C LYS A 51 -17.28 -0.84 -0.37
N ASN A 52 -16.56 -1.86 0.09
CA ASN A 52 -15.59 -1.71 1.17
C ASN A 52 -14.48 -0.70 0.82
N THR A 53 -13.85 -0.84 -0.34
CA THR A 53 -12.76 0.06 -0.76
C THR A 53 -13.23 1.51 -0.94
N PRO A 54 -14.32 1.80 -1.69
CA PRO A 54 -14.82 3.18 -1.80
C PRO A 54 -15.20 3.83 -0.47
N LEU A 55 -15.85 3.09 0.44
CA LEU A 55 -16.21 3.63 1.75
C LEU A 55 -14.98 3.85 2.64
N PHE A 56 -14.01 2.93 2.61
CA PHE A 56 -12.75 3.09 3.33
C PHE A 56 -11.91 4.25 2.76
N GLU A 57 -11.91 4.44 1.44
CA GLU A 57 -11.29 5.60 0.79
C GLU A 57 -11.89 6.90 1.30
N GLN A 58 -13.22 7.02 1.33
CA GLN A 58 -13.90 8.20 1.89
C GLN A 58 -13.48 8.43 3.35
N TYR A 59 -13.59 7.40 4.19
CA TYR A 59 -13.19 7.47 5.61
C TYR A 59 -11.71 7.86 5.79
N LEU A 60 -10.81 7.35 4.95
CA LEU A 60 -9.39 7.68 5.01
C LEU A 60 -9.15 9.16 4.67
N LEU A 61 -9.76 9.64 3.59
CA LEU A 61 -9.51 10.98 3.04
C LEU A 61 -10.23 12.09 3.83
N GLU A 62 -11.48 11.84 4.24
CA GLU A 62 -12.33 12.85 4.87
C GLU A 62 -12.20 12.88 6.40
N GLU A 63 -11.81 11.77 7.02
CA GLU A 63 -11.74 11.68 8.49
C GLU A 63 -10.33 11.37 9.00
N THR A 64 -9.72 10.28 8.53
CA THR A 64 -8.46 9.78 9.12
C THR A 64 -7.29 10.74 8.87
N ILE A 65 -7.07 11.18 7.62
CA ILE A 65 -6.00 12.11 7.28
C ILE A 65 -6.20 13.46 8.00
N PRO A 66 -7.36 14.13 7.92
CA PRO A 66 -7.60 15.38 8.64
C PRO A 66 -7.45 15.25 10.15
N PHE A 67 -7.91 14.15 10.74
CA PHE A 67 -7.73 13.90 12.17
C PHE A 67 -6.24 13.85 12.54
N VAL A 68 -5.44 13.08 11.79
CA VAL A 68 -3.99 12.97 12.04
C VAL A 68 -3.29 14.31 11.86
N GLU A 69 -3.61 15.04 10.79
CA GLU A 69 -3.05 16.38 10.53
C GLU A 69 -3.39 17.40 11.63
N SER A 70 -4.57 17.28 12.25
CA SER A 70 -4.99 18.15 13.35
C SER A 70 -4.35 17.81 14.71
N LYS A 71 -3.88 16.58 14.90
CA LYS A 71 -3.39 16.06 16.20
C LYS A 71 -1.89 15.88 16.27
N TYR A 72 -1.24 15.64 15.14
CA TYR A 72 0.18 15.33 15.07
C TYR A 72 0.90 16.28 14.11
N ARG A 73 2.19 16.52 14.38
CA ARG A 73 3.06 17.32 13.50
C ARG A 73 3.48 16.49 12.30
N VAL A 74 2.65 16.47 11.28
CA VAL A 74 2.92 15.82 9.99
C VAL A 74 3.31 16.87 8.94
N ALA A 75 4.27 16.53 8.09
CA ALA A 75 4.66 17.41 7.00
C ALA A 75 3.60 17.36 5.87
N PRO A 76 3.23 18.51 5.27
CA PRO A 76 2.18 18.56 4.26
C PRO A 76 2.66 18.07 2.89
N GLY A 77 1.71 17.79 1.99
CA GLY A 77 1.95 17.49 0.58
C GLY A 77 2.33 16.04 0.28
N SER A 78 2.10 15.59 -0.96
CA SER A 78 2.25 14.19 -1.36
C SER A 78 3.63 13.59 -1.13
N ARG A 79 4.68 14.40 -1.26
CA ARG A 79 6.06 13.98 -1.02
C ARG A 79 6.34 13.52 0.41
N ASN A 80 5.45 13.84 1.36
CA ASN A 80 5.55 13.45 2.76
C ASN A 80 4.48 12.42 3.15
N ARG A 81 3.81 11.81 2.17
CA ARG A 81 2.74 10.84 2.42
C ARG A 81 2.87 9.59 1.56
N ALA A 82 2.82 8.45 2.24
CA ALA A 82 2.87 7.12 1.65
C ALA A 82 1.62 6.33 2.06
N ILE A 83 1.23 5.37 1.24
CA ILE A 83 0.18 4.39 1.56
C ILE A 83 0.70 2.99 1.27
N ALA A 84 0.51 2.06 2.21
CA ALA A 84 0.86 0.67 2.00
C ALA A 84 -0.06 -0.28 2.74
N GLY A 85 -0.18 -1.50 2.21
CA GLY A 85 -1.06 -2.50 2.77
C GLY A 85 -0.81 -3.90 2.21
N LEU A 86 -1.37 -4.88 2.91
CA LEU A 86 -1.23 -6.30 2.60
C LEU A 86 -2.56 -6.92 2.16
N SER A 87 -2.55 -7.91 1.26
CA SER A 87 -3.76 -8.64 0.84
C SER A 87 -4.86 -7.70 0.33
N MET A 88 -6.05 -7.71 0.96
CA MET A 88 -7.13 -6.74 0.74
C MET A 88 -6.63 -5.29 0.87
N GLY A 89 -5.86 -4.99 1.93
CA GLY A 89 -5.25 -3.68 2.15
C GLY A 89 -4.22 -3.31 1.08
N GLY A 90 -3.60 -4.29 0.43
CA GLY A 90 -2.75 -4.08 -0.75
C GLY A 90 -3.56 -3.69 -1.98
N GLY A 91 -4.77 -4.22 -2.13
CA GLY A 91 -5.73 -3.80 -3.15
C GLY A 91 -6.26 -2.39 -2.89
N GLN A 92 -6.59 -2.07 -1.64
CA GLN A 92 -7.00 -0.72 -1.22
C GLN A 92 -5.88 0.30 -1.43
N SER A 93 -4.64 -0.02 -1.03
CA SER A 93 -3.49 0.86 -1.21
C SER A 93 -3.19 1.13 -2.68
N LEU A 94 -3.36 0.12 -3.55
CA LEU A 94 -3.25 0.30 -5.00
C LEU A 94 -4.31 1.28 -5.51
N ALA A 95 -5.58 1.05 -5.14
CA ALA A 95 -6.69 1.83 -5.65
C ALA A 95 -6.66 3.29 -5.18
N ILE A 96 -6.50 3.50 -3.88
CA ILE A 96 -6.46 4.83 -3.28
C ILE A 96 -5.18 5.55 -3.68
N GLY A 97 -4.02 4.88 -3.64
CA GLY A 97 -2.75 5.49 -4.00
C GLY A 97 -2.71 5.99 -5.44
N LEU A 98 -3.09 5.14 -6.40
CA LEU A 98 -3.10 5.53 -7.82
C LEU A 98 -4.24 6.51 -8.16
N GLY A 99 -5.35 6.47 -7.43
CA GLY A 99 -6.45 7.42 -7.57
C GLY A 99 -6.10 8.84 -7.09
N HIS A 100 -5.13 8.96 -6.17
CA HIS A 100 -4.80 10.22 -5.47
C HIS A 100 -3.29 10.50 -5.47
N LEU A 101 -2.64 10.51 -6.64
CA LEU A 101 -1.21 10.80 -6.78
C LEU A 101 -0.82 12.25 -6.39
N ASP A 102 -1.81 13.13 -6.23
CA ASP A 102 -1.69 14.45 -5.63
C ASP A 102 -1.57 14.41 -4.09
N LEU A 103 -2.01 13.31 -3.46
CA LEU A 103 -1.91 13.06 -2.02
C LEU A 103 -0.83 12.05 -1.63
N PHE A 104 -0.51 11.08 -2.50
CA PHE A 104 0.44 10.00 -2.19
C PHE A 104 1.56 9.95 -3.24
N SER A 105 2.82 10.16 -2.82
CA SER A 105 3.97 9.98 -3.71
C SER A 105 4.64 8.61 -3.58
N ALA A 106 4.20 7.78 -2.63
CA ALA A 106 4.75 6.46 -2.38
C ALA A 106 3.64 5.44 -2.10
N ILE A 107 3.68 4.31 -2.82
CA ILE A 107 2.68 3.24 -2.74
C ILE A 107 3.40 1.90 -2.54
N GLY A 108 3.04 1.17 -1.49
CA GLY A 108 3.52 -0.18 -1.21
C GLY A 108 2.38 -1.20 -1.24
N ILE A 109 2.48 -2.23 -2.06
CA ILE A 109 1.45 -3.28 -2.14
C ILE A 109 2.06 -4.66 -1.86
N PHE A 110 1.58 -5.32 -0.81
CA PHE A 110 2.13 -6.58 -0.33
C PHE A 110 1.10 -7.70 -0.54
N SER A 111 1.43 -8.72 -1.33
CA SER A 111 0.50 -9.82 -1.68
C SER A 111 -0.88 -9.30 -2.11
N SER A 112 -0.93 -8.30 -2.98
CA SER A 112 -2.14 -7.49 -3.23
C SER A 112 -3.30 -8.26 -3.87
N ALA A 113 -4.49 -8.15 -3.26
CA ALA A 113 -5.74 -8.67 -3.77
C ALA A 113 -6.46 -7.67 -4.70
N HIS A 114 -5.77 -7.17 -5.74
CA HIS A 114 -6.38 -6.29 -6.74
C HIS A 114 -7.20 -7.07 -7.79
N GLY A 115 -8.09 -6.35 -8.49
CA GLY A 115 -8.93 -6.89 -9.56
C GLY A 115 -8.17 -7.13 -10.88
N PRO A 116 -8.72 -7.92 -11.80
CA PRO A 116 -8.10 -8.24 -13.09
C PRO A 116 -8.18 -7.08 -14.11
N ASP A 117 -8.95 -6.03 -13.81
CA ASP A 117 -9.28 -4.90 -14.67
C ASP A 117 -8.28 -3.72 -14.55
N PHE A 118 -7.06 -3.98 -14.06
CA PHE A 118 -6.06 -2.94 -13.79
C PHE A 118 -5.80 -2.02 -14.99
N GLU A 119 -5.56 -2.58 -16.18
CA GLU A 119 -5.24 -1.79 -17.38
C GLU A 119 -6.37 -0.84 -17.77
N THR A 120 -7.62 -1.33 -17.75
CA THR A 120 -8.79 -0.52 -18.04
C THR A 120 -9.00 0.55 -16.97
N ARG A 121 -8.88 0.18 -15.70
CA ARG A 121 -9.15 1.08 -14.57
C ARG A 121 -8.11 2.19 -14.44
N TYR A 122 -6.85 1.91 -14.76
CA TYR A 122 -5.75 2.87 -14.62
C TYR A 122 -5.15 3.27 -15.97
N ALA A 123 -5.95 3.28 -17.04
CA ALA A 123 -5.53 3.66 -18.38
C ALA A 123 -4.87 5.05 -18.43
N GLN A 124 -5.33 6.01 -17.60
CA GLN A 124 -4.70 7.33 -17.50
C GLN A 124 -3.30 7.27 -16.87
N VAL A 125 -3.12 6.45 -15.83
CA VAL A 125 -1.81 6.25 -15.19
C VAL A 125 -0.82 5.60 -16.17
N LEU A 126 -1.29 4.62 -16.93
CA LEU A 126 -0.52 3.86 -17.92
C LEU A 126 -0.26 4.65 -19.22
N GLY A 127 -1.13 5.59 -19.56
CA GLY A 127 -1.04 6.43 -20.75
C GLY A 127 -0.09 7.62 -20.61
N ASP A 128 0.25 8.03 -19.39
CA ASP A 128 1.18 9.13 -19.10
C ASP A 128 2.32 8.69 -18.17
N ALA A 129 3.24 7.88 -18.72
CA ALA A 129 4.39 7.41 -17.96
C ALA A 129 5.22 8.54 -17.36
N LYS A 130 5.39 9.65 -18.08
CA LYS A 130 6.19 10.80 -17.61
C LYS A 130 5.52 11.47 -16.41
N GLY A 131 4.23 11.78 -16.49
CA GLY A 131 3.48 12.40 -15.40
C GLY A 131 3.35 11.47 -14.20
N THR A 132 3.02 10.20 -14.42
CA THR A 132 2.94 9.18 -13.38
C THR A 132 4.28 9.05 -12.65
N ASN A 133 5.39 8.84 -13.38
CA ASN A 133 6.72 8.72 -12.78
C ASN A 133 7.20 10.03 -12.12
N GLY A 134 6.68 11.17 -12.54
CA GLY A 134 6.95 12.48 -11.94
C GLY A 134 6.35 12.60 -10.53
N LYS A 135 5.10 12.12 -10.37
CA LYS A 135 4.33 12.18 -9.12
C LYS A 135 4.65 11.01 -8.17
N LEU A 136 4.71 9.79 -8.70
CA LEU A 136 4.94 8.56 -7.94
C LEU A 136 6.45 8.30 -7.82
N LYS A 137 7.02 8.66 -6.66
CA LYS A 137 8.44 8.48 -6.35
C LYS A 137 8.79 7.04 -6.06
N THR A 138 7.92 6.35 -5.34
CA THR A 138 8.12 4.95 -4.95
C THR A 138 6.86 4.17 -5.25
N PHE A 139 6.96 3.17 -6.14
CA PHE A 139 5.93 2.15 -6.29
C PHE A 139 6.55 0.79 -6.05
N TRP A 140 6.15 0.12 -4.97
CA TRP A 140 6.80 -1.09 -4.50
C TRP A 140 5.79 -2.23 -4.38
N ILE A 141 6.08 -3.34 -5.03
CA ILE A 141 5.20 -4.51 -5.16
C ILE A 141 5.94 -5.71 -4.58
N GLY A 142 5.44 -6.28 -3.49
CA GLY A 142 6.00 -7.49 -2.89
C GLY A 142 5.02 -8.65 -2.96
N CYS A 143 5.49 -9.85 -3.31
CA CYS A 143 4.66 -11.04 -3.24
C CYS A 143 5.50 -12.32 -3.07
N GLY A 144 5.05 -13.22 -2.20
CA GLY A 144 5.69 -14.51 -2.00
C GLY A 144 5.44 -15.43 -3.20
N LYS A 145 6.43 -16.21 -3.63
CA LYS A 145 6.31 -17.11 -4.78
C LYS A 145 5.32 -18.25 -4.56
N GLN A 146 5.08 -18.63 -3.31
CA GLN A 146 4.09 -19.64 -2.93
C GLN A 146 2.73 -19.02 -2.55
N ASP A 147 2.57 -17.71 -2.74
CA ASP A 147 1.31 -17.01 -2.53
C ASP A 147 0.36 -17.23 -3.71
N THR A 148 -0.93 -17.44 -3.43
CA THR A 148 -1.95 -17.70 -4.46
C THR A 148 -2.16 -16.49 -5.38
N VAL A 149 -1.75 -15.29 -4.96
CA VAL A 149 -1.80 -14.07 -5.77
C VAL A 149 -0.47 -13.73 -6.46
N PHE A 150 0.51 -14.64 -6.49
CA PHE A 150 1.82 -14.40 -7.11
C PHE A 150 1.73 -14.06 -8.60
N GLU A 151 1.08 -14.90 -9.41
CA GLU A 151 0.94 -14.67 -10.85
C GLU A 151 0.22 -13.36 -11.15
N ARG A 152 -0.77 -13.00 -10.32
CA ARG A 152 -1.44 -11.70 -10.42
C ARG A 152 -0.48 -10.53 -10.17
N SER A 153 0.35 -10.62 -9.13
CA SER A 153 1.34 -9.59 -8.77
C SER A 153 2.43 -9.45 -9.84
N LYS A 154 2.88 -10.58 -10.39
CA LYS A 154 3.83 -10.62 -11.50
C LYS A 154 3.25 -9.99 -12.76
N LYS A 155 2.01 -10.33 -13.13
CA LYS A 155 1.33 -9.75 -14.29
C LYS A 155 1.20 -8.22 -14.17
N LEU A 156 0.86 -7.72 -12.98
CA LEU A 156 0.84 -6.28 -12.71
C LEU A 156 2.21 -5.63 -12.98
N SER A 157 3.30 -6.22 -12.49
CA SER A 157 4.66 -5.73 -12.75
C SER A 157 5.03 -5.73 -14.24
N GLU A 158 4.64 -6.76 -14.97
CA GLU A 158 4.85 -6.85 -16.42
C GLU A 158 4.09 -5.75 -17.17
N THR A 159 2.81 -5.55 -16.83
CA THR A 159 1.98 -4.46 -17.39
C THR A 159 2.61 -3.09 -17.11
N LEU A 160 3.03 -2.83 -15.87
CA LEU A 160 3.68 -1.56 -15.51
C LEU A 160 4.98 -1.35 -16.30
N SER A 161 5.77 -2.41 -16.49
CA SER A 161 7.00 -2.37 -17.28
C SER A 161 6.73 -2.07 -18.76
N ALA A 162 5.71 -2.70 -19.36
CA ALA A 162 5.30 -2.47 -20.73
C ALA A 162 4.87 -1.01 -20.97
N HIS A 163 4.30 -0.37 -19.96
CA HIS A 163 3.89 1.04 -19.97
C HIS A 163 4.94 2.00 -19.40
N GLN A 164 6.17 1.53 -19.15
CA GLN A 164 7.29 2.35 -18.66
C GLN A 164 6.99 3.05 -17.31
N ILE A 165 6.12 2.48 -16.48
CA ILE A 165 5.86 2.95 -15.12
C ILE A 165 6.93 2.38 -14.19
N ARG A 166 7.69 3.28 -13.56
CA ARG A 166 8.76 2.91 -12.63
C ARG A 166 8.17 2.28 -11.39
N HIS A 167 8.63 1.09 -11.08
CA HIS A 167 8.24 0.35 -9.88
C HIS A 167 9.34 -0.66 -9.50
N THR A 168 9.25 -1.16 -8.27
CA THR A 168 10.02 -2.32 -7.80
C THR A 168 9.09 -3.50 -7.69
N PHE A 169 9.48 -4.65 -8.26
CA PHE A 169 8.81 -5.93 -8.00
C PHE A 169 9.75 -6.85 -7.21
N ARG A 170 9.30 -7.22 -6.01
CA ARG A 170 10.03 -8.03 -5.05
C ARG A 170 9.32 -9.36 -4.83
N ALA A 171 9.78 -10.37 -5.56
CA ALA A 171 9.42 -11.75 -5.28
C ALA A 171 10.30 -12.32 -4.15
N THR A 172 9.70 -12.97 -3.15
CA THR A 172 10.43 -13.72 -2.11
C THR A 172 9.92 -15.14 -1.98
N GLU A 173 10.66 -16.01 -1.31
CA GLU A 173 10.07 -17.25 -0.81
C GLU A 173 9.03 -16.94 0.27
N GLY A 174 8.07 -17.86 0.45
CA GLY A 174 6.97 -17.75 1.39
C GLY A 174 5.60 -17.64 0.72
N ALA A 175 4.57 -17.95 1.51
CA ALA A 175 3.16 -17.85 1.14
C ALA A 175 2.52 -16.59 1.73
N HIS A 176 1.18 -16.54 1.73
CA HIS A 176 0.36 -15.42 2.19
C HIS A 176 0.40 -15.20 3.72
N THR A 177 1.54 -14.70 4.25
CA THR A 177 1.83 -14.71 5.69
C THR A 177 2.52 -13.44 6.19
N TYR A 178 2.35 -13.15 7.49
CA TYR A 178 3.01 -12.02 8.14
C TYR A 178 4.54 -12.08 8.12
N THR A 179 5.15 -13.26 8.09
CA THR A 179 6.61 -13.39 7.96
C THR A 179 7.11 -12.71 6.68
N VAL A 180 6.37 -12.89 5.57
CA VAL A 180 6.66 -12.27 4.28
C VAL A 180 6.42 -10.75 4.34
N TRP A 181 5.28 -10.32 4.90
CA TRP A 181 4.93 -8.89 4.94
C TRP A 181 5.82 -8.07 5.89
N ARG A 182 6.35 -8.67 6.96
CA ARG A 182 7.36 -8.06 7.84
C ARG A 182 8.62 -7.71 7.06
N GLN A 183 9.10 -8.64 6.24
CA GLN A 183 10.25 -8.40 5.37
C GLN A 183 9.98 -7.23 4.42
N TYR A 184 8.80 -7.19 3.81
CA TYR A 184 8.44 -6.15 2.86
C TYR A 184 8.34 -4.76 3.49
N LEU A 185 7.78 -4.66 4.70
CA LEU A 185 7.82 -3.40 5.45
C LEU A 185 9.27 -2.96 5.70
N GLY A 186 10.14 -3.91 6.09
CA GLY A 186 11.56 -3.66 6.30
C GLY A 186 12.32 -3.18 5.07
N GLU A 187 11.91 -3.61 3.87
CA GLU A 187 12.51 -3.21 2.59
C GLU A 187 11.87 -1.91 2.02
N PHE A 188 10.57 -1.68 2.26
CA PHE A 188 9.83 -0.53 1.74
C PHE A 188 10.05 0.75 2.56
N ALA A 189 10.00 0.66 3.90
CA ALA A 189 10.09 1.83 4.78
C ALA A 189 11.36 2.66 4.59
N PRO A 190 12.55 2.06 4.33
CA PRO A 190 13.75 2.82 3.99
C PRO A 190 13.59 3.73 2.76
N LEU A 191 12.71 3.41 1.81
CA LEU A 191 12.57 4.14 0.55
C LEU A 191 11.67 5.38 0.64
N LEU A 192 11.13 5.68 1.82
CA LEU A 192 10.13 6.73 2.00
C LEU A 192 10.78 8.07 2.36
N PHE A 193 10.25 9.13 1.75
CA PHE A 193 10.56 10.53 2.05
C PHE A 193 12.05 10.89 1.89
N GLN A 194 12.70 10.26 0.90
CA GLN A 194 14.06 10.57 0.45
C GLN A 194 14.06 11.43 -0.83
#